data_AF-A0A954GP38-F1
#
_entry.id   AF-A0A954GP38-F1
#
_cell.length_a   1.000
_cell.length_b   1.000
_cell.length_c   1.000
_cell.angle_alpha   90.00
_cell.angle_beta   90.00
_cell.angle_gamma   90.00
#
_symmetry.space_group_name_H-M   'P 1'
#
loop_
_entity.id
_entity.type
_entity.pdbx_description
1 polymer ?
#
loop_
_entity_poly.entity_id
_entity_poly.type
_entity_poly.pdbx_seq_one_letter_code
_entity_poly.pdbx_strand_id
1 'polypeptide(L)' 'MAQAIANPEELRAFALKLKQFNHTLSEQAGVLMGQLDSLGATWRDQENAKFTEEFRNHMRLLANFVEANNQHIPYLM' A
#
# COMPACT_ATOMS: atom_id res chain seq x y z
N MET A 1 -8.70 8.67 30.57
CA MET A 1 -8.32 7.57 29.65
C MET A 1 -9.58 7.17 28.93
N ALA A 2 -9.69 7.46 27.63
CA ALA A 2 -10.89 7.12 26.86
C ALA A 2 -10.96 5.59 26.77
N GLN A 3 -11.87 4.98 27.52
CA GLN A 3 -12.18 3.56 27.41
C GLN A 3 -12.58 3.32 25.96
N ALA A 4 -11.77 2.57 25.20
CA ALA A 4 -12.20 2.08 23.91
C ALA A 4 -13.46 1.24 24.13
N ILE A 5 -14.63 1.76 23.73
CA ILE A 5 -15.87 0.99 23.64
C ILE A 5 -15.77 0.18 22.34
N ALA A 6 -14.84 -0.76 22.29
CA ALA A 6 -14.61 -1.62 21.14
C ALA A 6 -14.36 -3.04 21.64
N ASN A 7 -15.01 -4.01 21.00
CA ASN A 7 -14.80 -5.41 21.33
C ASN A 7 -13.34 -5.80 21.00
N PRO A 8 -12.54 -6.28 21.96
CA PRO A 8 -11.16 -6.68 21.71
C PRO A 8 -10.98 -7.75 20.63
N GLU A 9 -12.00 -8.56 20.38
CA GLU A 9 -11.98 -9.57 19.30
C GLU A 9 -12.16 -8.92 17.92
N GLU A 10 -13.04 -7.92 17.82
CA GLU A 10 -13.26 -7.17 16.58
C GLU A 10 -12.02 -6.36 16.17
N LEU A 11 -11.36 -5.73 17.15
CA LEU A 11 -10.11 -5.00 16.92
C LEU A 11 -9.02 -5.93 16.39
N ARG A 12 -8.84 -7.10 17.01
CA ARG A 12 -7.88 -8.11 16.56
C ARG A 12 -8.21 -8.65 15.17
N ALA A 13 -9.47 -8.95 14.90
CA ALA A 13 -9.92 -9.40 13.58
C ALA A 13 -9.62 -8.34 12.50
N PHE A 14 -9.89 -7.07 12.79
CA PHE A 14 -9.55 -5.96 11.90
C PHE A 14 -8.04 -5.81 11.70
N ALA A 15 -7.24 -5.89 12.77
CA ALA A 15 -5.78 -5.78 12.71
C ALA A 15 -5.17 -6.89 11.81
N LEU A 16 -5.65 -8.12 11.93
CA LEU A 16 -5.23 -9.24 11.09
C LEU A 16 -5.59 -9.00 9.62
N LYS A 17 -6.82 -8.53 9.35
CA LYS A 17 -7.26 -8.20 8.00
C LYS A 17 -6.45 -7.05 7.39
N LEU A 18 -6.17 -6.02 8.17
CA LEU A 18 -5.33 -4.88 7.75
C LEU A 18 -3.91 -5.32 7.42
N LYS A 19 -3.33 -6.20 8.24
CA LYS A 19 -1.99 -6.76 7.99
C LYS A 19 -1.95 -7.55 6.68
N GLN A 20 -2.95 -8.40 6.44
CA GLN A 20 -3.05 -9.16 5.19
C GLN A 20 -3.24 -8.23 3.99
N PHE A 21 -4.12 -7.24 4.10
CA PHE A 21 -4.34 -6.24 3.05
C PHE A 21 -3.06 -5.49 2.68
N ASN A 22 -2.32 -5.00 3.68
CA ASN A 22 -1.06 -4.29 3.48
C ASN A 22 -0.02 -5.14 2.74
N HIS A 23 0.07 -6.43 3.08
CA HIS A 23 0.98 -7.36 2.41
C HIS A 23 0.60 -7.55 0.93
N THR A 24 -0.66 -7.88 0.66
CA THR A 24 -1.16 -8.07 -0.71
C THR A 24 -1.05 -6.80 -1.56
N LEU A 25 -1.35 -5.64 -0.99
CA LEU A 25 -1.23 -4.35 -1.68
C LEU A 25 0.23 -4.08 -2.09
N SER A 26 1.19 -4.34 -1.19
CA SER A 26 2.62 -4.13 -1.48
C SER A 26 3.12 -5.07 -2.59
N GLU A 27 2.71 -6.33 -2.55
CA GLU A 27 3.05 -7.33 -3.57
C GLU A 27 2.50 -6.92 -4.95
N GLN A 28 1.21 -6.59 -5.02
CA GLN A 28 0.55 -6.18 -6.27
C GLN A 28 1.13 -4.87 -6.83
N ALA A 29 1.44 -3.91 -5.96
CA ALA A 29 2.11 -2.67 -6.36
C ALA A 29 3.51 -2.94 -6.95
N GLY A 30 4.27 -3.86 -6.35
CA GLY A 30 5.57 -4.30 -6.87
C GLY A 30 5.47 -4.93 -8.26
N VAL A 31 4.50 -5.80 -8.48
CA VAL A 31 4.24 -6.43 -9.79
C VAL A 31 3.91 -5.36 -10.84
N LEU A 32 3.02 -4.42 -10.54
CA LEU A 32 2.65 -3.34 -11.47
C LEU A 32 3.83 -2.43 -11.80
N MET A 33 4.68 -2.10 -10.82
CA MET A 33 5.90 -1.32 -11.08
C MET A 33 6.84 -2.05 -12.06
N GLY A 34 7.05 -3.35 -11.89
CA GLY A 34 7.87 -4.15 -12.82
C GLY A 34 7.28 -4.23 -14.23
N GLN A 35 5.95 -4.28 -14.35
CA GLN A 35 5.26 -4.22 -15.64
C GLN A 35 5.42 -2.85 -16.32
N LEU A 36 5.33 -1.76 -15.57
CA LEU A 36 5.57 -0.41 -16.08
C LEU A 36 7.02 -0.24 -16.57
N ASP A 37 8.00 -0.75 -15.80
CA ASP A 37 9.41 -0.70 -16.20
C ASP A 37 9.65 -1.47 -17.52
N SER A 38 9.00 -2.63 -17.67
CA SER A 38 9.05 -3.43 -18.90
C SER A 38 8.39 -2.70 -20.07
N LEU A 39 7.27 -2.02 -19.83
CA LEU A 39 6.58 -1.21 -20.84
C LEU A 39 7.42 -0.02 -21.30
N GLY A 40 8.18 0.62 -20.39
CA GLY A 40 9.12 1.69 -20.73
C GLY A 40 10.24 1.26 -21.69
N ALA A 41 10.49 -0.04 -21.85
CA ALA A 41 11.44 -0.53 -22.83
C ALA A 41 10.94 -0.32 -24.28
N THR A 42 9.63 -0.35 -24.51
CA THR A 42 9.00 -0.26 -25.84
C THR A 42 8.22 1.04 -26.05
N TRP A 43 7.67 1.62 -24.98
CA TRP A 43 6.94 2.89 -25.01
C TRP A 43 7.89 4.02 -24.55
N ARG A 44 8.32 4.90 -25.47
CA ARG A 44 9.35 5.91 -25.21
C ARG A 44 8.99 7.29 -25.78
N ASP A 45 7.83 7.80 -25.38
CA ASP A 45 7.38 9.14 -25.72
C ASP A 45 7.20 10.01 -24.45
N GLN A 46 6.77 11.26 -24.67
CA GLN A 46 6.52 12.22 -23.59
C GLN A 46 5.37 11.79 -22.68
N GLU A 47 4.36 11.11 -23.23
CA GLU A 47 3.21 10.62 -22.46
C GLU A 47 3.63 9.52 -21.49
N ASN A 48 4.48 8.58 -21.92
CA ASN A 48 5.07 7.59 -21.04
C ASN A 48 5.87 8.23 -19.91
N ALA A 49 6.69 9.24 -20.21
CA ALA A 49 7.50 9.93 -19.21
C ALA A 49 6.61 10.57 -18.12
N LYS A 50 5.58 11.30 -18.54
CA LYS A 50 4.62 11.94 -17.63
C LYS A 50 3.84 10.90 -16.81
N PHE A 51 3.31 9.88 -17.46
CA PHE A 51 2.57 8.81 -16.79
C PHE A 51 3.45 8.06 -15.78
N THR A 52 4.69 7.73 -16.15
CA THR A 52 5.63 7.02 -15.27
C THR A 52 5.95 7.83 -14.02
N GLU A 53 6.13 9.15 -14.15
CA GLU A 53 6.36 10.03 -13.02
C GLU A 53 5.16 10.05 -12.07
N GLU A 54 3.96 10.31 -12.58
CA GLU A 54 2.72 10.32 -11.80
C GLU A 54 2.47 8.97 -11.13
N PHE A 55 2.65 7.88 -11.86
CA PHE A 55 2.49 6.51 -11.35
C PHE A 55 3.45 6.23 -10.19
N ARG A 56 4.74 6.56 -10.33
CA ARG A 56 5.73 6.38 -9.25
C ARG A 56 5.38 7.22 -8.02
N ASN A 57 4.85 8.42 -8.21
CA ASN A 57 4.39 9.25 -7.10
C ASN A 57 3.20 8.60 -6.36
N HIS A 58 2.22 8.04 -7.07
CA HIS A 58 1.13 7.28 -6.45
C HIS A 58 1.63 6.03 -5.71
N MET A 59 2.60 5.30 -6.27
CA MET A 59 3.19 4.13 -5.60
C MET A 59 3.88 4.50 -4.28
N ARG A 60 4.55 5.66 -4.21
CA ARG A 60 5.12 6.18 -2.95
C ARG A 60 4.05 6.45 -1.90
N LEU A 61 2.91 7.03 -2.30
CA LEU A 61 1.79 7.26 -1.37
C LEU A 61 1.22 5.95 -0.83
N LEU A 62 1.10 4.92 -1.68
CA LEU A 62 0.67 3.57 -1.26
C LEU A 62 1.67 2.95 -0.28
N ALA A 63 2.98 3.07 -0.54
CA ALA A 63 4.01 2.57 0.36
C ALA A 63 3.92 3.25 1.75
N ASN A 64 3.77 4.58 1.78
CA ASN A 64 3.59 5.33 3.02
C ASN A 64 2.32 4.92 3.78
N PHE A 65 1.22 4.67 3.06
CA PHE A 65 -0.04 4.17 3.65
C PHE A 65 0.16 2.80 4.31
N VAL A 66 0.84 1.87 3.63
CA VAL A 66 1.17 0.55 4.18
C VAL A 66 2.03 0.66 5.43
N GLU A 67 3.06 1.50 5.39
CA GLU A 67 3.96 1.72 6.52
C GLU A 67 3.21 2.28 7.73
N ALA A 68 2.42 3.34 7.52
CA ALA A 68 1.62 3.96 8.57
C ALA A 68 0.68 2.93 9.23
N ASN A 69 0.00 2.12 8.44
CA ASN A 69 -0.88 1.07 8.98
C ASN A 69 -0.11 0.00 9.76
N ASN A 70 1.04 -0.43 9.26
CA ASN A 70 1.88 -1.43 9.93
C ASN A 70 2.40 -0.93 11.29
N GLN A 71 2.68 0.37 11.43
CA GLN A 71 3.03 0.98 12.70
C GLN A 71 1.85 1.01 13.69
N HIS A 72 0.61 1.07 13.20
CA HIS A 72 -0.59 1.13 14.04
C HIS A 72 -1.15 -0.24 14.45
N ILE A 73 -0.90 -1.29 13.66
CA ILE A 73 -1.38 -2.65 13.93
C ILE A 73 -1.09 -3.14 15.38
N PRO A 74 0.09 -2.92 15.98
CA PRO A 74 0.37 -3.35 17.35
C PRO A 74 -0.56 -2.74 18.42
N TYR A 75 -1.13 -1.56 18.17
CA TYR A 75 -2.06 -0.90 19.09
C TYR A 75 -3.49 -1.45 18.99
N LEU A 76 -3.77 -2.30 18.00
CA LEU A 76 -5.07 -2.92 17.75
C LEU A 76 -5.10 -4.42 18.17
N MET A 77 -3.96 -4.96 18.62
CA MET A 77 -3.79 -6.37 19.00
C MET A 77 -3.97 -6.62 20.50
#